data_AF-A0A7J9QT98-F1
#
_entry.id   AF-A0A7J9QT98-F1
#
_cell.length_a   1.000
_cell.length_b   1.000
_cell.length_c   1.000
_cell.angle_alpha   90.00
_cell.angle_beta   90.00
_cell.angle_gamma   90.00
#
_symmetry.space_group_name_H-M   'P 1'
#
loop_
_entity.id
_entity.type
_entity.pdbx_description
1 polymer ?
#
loop_
_entity_poly.entity_id
_entity_poly.type
_entity_poly.pdbx_seq_one_letter_code
_entity_poly.pdbx_strand_id
1 'polypeptide(L)'
;KLPAVIVTRTKVGTVNHTIMTVKMCQKYKIPIKGIIINNFDSDGYAVKSLKRDLQSLTGVPILGAIPYIEDLSDDSLYKTFKKNIDMKSLIN
;
A
#
# COMPACT_ATOMS: atom_id res chain seq x y z
N LYS A 1 12.30 -11.39 13.09
CA LYS A 1 12.18 -10.05 12.46
C LYS A 1 10.71 -9.71 12.38
N LEU A 2 10.30 -8.52 12.81
CA LEU A 2 8.91 -8.10 12.71
C LEU A 2 8.52 -7.94 11.23
N PRO A 3 7.36 -8.47 10.79
CA PRO A 3 6.85 -8.22 9.45
C PRO A 3 6.58 -6.73 9.22
N ALA A 4 6.83 -6.27 8.00
CA ALA A 4 6.56 -4.91 7.57
C ALA A 4 5.33 -4.84 6.65
N VAL A 5 4.61 -3.75 6.75
CA VAL A 5 3.62 -3.31 5.76
C VAL A 5 4.18 -2.06 5.10
N ILE A 6 4.22 -2.04 3.78
CA ILE A 6 4.72 -0.89 3.02
C ILE A 6 3.53 -0.03 2.63
N VAL A 7 3.56 1.25 3.00
CA VAL A 7 2.54 2.23 2.57
C VAL A 7 3.15 3.13 1.51
N THR A 8 2.47 3.30 0.39
CA THR A 8 2.94 4.14 -0.71
C THR A 8 1.87 5.11 -1.20
N ARG A 9 2.27 6.26 -1.71
CA ARG A 9 1.36 7.28 -2.29
C ARG A 9 1.24 7.11 -3.80
N THR A 10 0.40 7.91 -4.47
CA THR A 10 0.18 7.82 -5.92
C THR A 10 1.04 8.78 -6.75
N LYS A 11 1.77 9.73 -6.17
CA LYS A 11 2.64 10.67 -6.92
C LYS A 11 3.70 9.99 -7.83
N VAL A 12 4.08 10.67 -8.92
CA VAL A 12 5.21 10.31 -9.79
C VAL A 12 6.46 9.99 -8.96
N GLY A 13 7.14 8.90 -9.33
CA GLY A 13 8.29 8.35 -8.59
C GLY A 13 7.92 7.26 -7.56
N THR A 14 6.64 7.10 -7.23
CA THR A 14 6.15 6.07 -6.30
C THR A 14 6.60 4.65 -6.64
N VAL A 15 6.59 4.29 -7.92
CA VAL A 15 7.02 2.96 -8.39
C VAL A 15 8.47 2.70 -7.99
N ASN A 16 9.36 3.65 -8.25
CA ASN A 16 10.78 3.52 -7.91
C ASN A 16 11.00 3.38 -6.40
N HIS A 17 10.44 4.30 -5.61
CA HIS A 17 10.60 4.26 -4.15
C HIS A 17 10.04 2.97 -3.53
N THR A 18 8.90 2.50 -4.04
CA THR A 18 8.27 1.27 -3.54
C THR A 18 9.14 0.04 -3.88
N ILE A 19 9.64 -0.07 -5.11
CA ILE A 19 10.53 -1.16 -5.52
C ILE A 19 11.83 -1.15 -4.71
N MET A 20 12.47 0.02 -4.54
CA MET A 20 13.68 0.14 -3.72
C MET A 20 13.43 -0.33 -2.29
N THR A 21 12.32 0.08 -1.68
CA THR A 21 11.93 -0.33 -0.33
C THR A 21 11.74 -1.85 -0.25
N VAL A 22 10.97 -2.44 -1.19
CA VAL A 22 10.78 -3.90 -1.27
C VAL A 22 12.12 -4.63 -1.40
N LYS A 23 13.01 -4.17 -2.28
CA LYS A 23 14.33 -4.79 -2.48
C LYS A 23 15.19 -4.70 -1.23
N MET A 24 15.14 -3.60 -0.48
CA MET A 24 15.86 -3.49 0.79
C MET A 24 15.28 -4.43 1.86
N CYS A 25 13.95 -4.51 2.00
CA CYS A 25 13.32 -5.48 2.88
C CYS A 25 13.73 -6.92 2.53
N GLN A 26 13.71 -7.28 1.24
CA GLN A 26 14.16 -8.61 0.77
C GLN A 26 15.64 -8.85 1.07
N LYS A 27 16.53 -7.90 0.74
CA LYS A 27 17.98 -7.98 1.01
C LYS A 27 18.27 -8.21 2.50
N TYR A 28 17.58 -7.48 3.37
CA TYR A 28 17.72 -7.61 4.81
C TYR A 28 16.79 -8.66 5.41
N LYS A 29 16.16 -9.54 4.63
CA LYS A 29 15.27 -10.62 5.10
C LYS A 29 14.18 -10.13 6.07
N ILE A 30 13.62 -8.94 5.84
CA ILE A 30 12.47 -8.39 6.56
C ILE A 30 11.22 -8.92 5.86
N PRO A 31 10.35 -9.70 6.55
CA PRO A 31 9.11 -10.20 5.95
C PRO A 31 8.21 -9.04 5.55
N ILE A 32 7.57 -9.11 4.38
CA ILE A 32 6.63 -8.10 3.89
C ILE A 32 5.24 -8.74 3.85
N LYS A 33 4.28 -8.21 4.60
CA LYS A 33 2.87 -8.68 4.57
C LYS A 33 2.16 -8.22 3.30
N GLY A 34 2.48 -7.02 2.84
CA GLY A 34 1.96 -6.48 1.59
C GLY A 34 2.17 -4.97 1.46
N ILE A 35 1.60 -4.40 0.41
CA ILE A 35 1.63 -2.98 0.12
C ILE A 35 0.22 -2.40 0.23
N ILE A 36 0.09 -1.24 0.86
CA ILE A 36 -1.13 -0.42 0.90
C ILE A 36 -0.87 0.86 0.09
N ILE A 37 -1.79 1.19 -0.80
CA ILE A 37 -1.75 2.46 -1.55
C ILE A 37 -2.58 3.49 -0.80
N ASN A 38 -1.96 4.59 -0.38
CA ASN A 38 -2.64 5.76 0.17
C ASN A 38 -2.90 6.77 -0.97
N ASN A 39 -4.12 6.80 -1.48
CA ASN A 39 -4.52 7.61 -2.63
C ASN A 39 -5.10 8.96 -2.19
N PHE A 40 -4.24 9.84 -1.70
CA PHE A 40 -4.60 11.21 -1.32
C PHE A 40 -4.20 12.26 -2.37
N ASP A 41 -3.42 11.89 -3.38
CA ASP A 41 -3.02 12.80 -4.47
C ASP A 41 -4.10 12.79 -5.57
N SER A 42 -4.66 13.96 -5.90
CA SER A 42 -5.74 14.11 -6.89
C SER A 42 -5.27 13.96 -8.35
N ASP A 43 -3.99 14.22 -8.61
CA ASP A 43 -3.34 14.19 -9.92
C ASP A 43 -2.23 13.12 -10.02
N GLY A 44 -2.26 12.15 -9.10
CA GLY A 44 -1.28 11.07 -9.02
C GLY A 44 -1.43 10.00 -10.11
N TYR A 45 -0.51 9.04 -10.08
CA TYR A 45 -0.60 7.82 -10.86
C TYR A 45 -1.89 7.07 -10.50
N ALA A 46 -2.79 6.96 -11.49
CA ALA A 46 -4.00 6.14 -11.44
C ALA A 46 -3.82 4.82 -10.68
N VAL A 47 -4.55 4.70 -9.57
CA VAL A 47 -4.45 3.60 -8.60
C VAL A 47 -4.54 2.22 -9.26
N LYS A 48 -5.43 2.04 -10.26
CA LYS A 48 -5.60 0.75 -10.96
C LYS A 48 -4.33 0.32 -11.69
N SER A 49 -3.66 1.26 -12.35
CA SER A 49 -2.40 1.00 -13.06
C SER A 49 -1.27 0.83 -12.06
N LEU A 50 -1.17 1.71 -11.06
CA LEU A 50 -0.16 1.60 -10.00
C LEU A 50 -0.22 0.26 -9.27
N LYS A 51 -1.43 -0.21 -8.91
CA LYS A 51 -1.65 -1.52 -8.29
C LYS A 51 -1.09 -2.65 -9.16
N ARG A 52 -1.42 -2.65 -10.45
CA ARG A 52 -0.95 -3.67 -11.41
C ARG A 52 0.57 -3.67 -11.50
N ASP A 53 1.16 -2.50 -11.68
CA ASP A 53 2.59 -2.34 -11.89
C ASP A 53 3.38 -2.74 -10.65
N LEU A 54 2.98 -2.25 -9.46
CA LEU A 54 3.64 -2.63 -8.21
C LEU A 54 3.56 -4.13 -7.98
N GLN A 55 2.39 -4.76 -8.18
CA GLN A 55 2.25 -6.20 -7.99
C GLN A 55 3.15 -6.98 -8.97
N SER A 56 3.18 -6.58 -10.24
CA SER A 56 4.01 -7.21 -11.28
C SER A 56 5.52 -7.06 -11.00
N LEU A 57 5.97 -5.85 -10.63
CA LEU A 57 7.39 -5.53 -10.49
C LEU A 57 7.99 -5.97 -9.15
N THR A 58 7.18 -6.06 -8.10
CA THR A 58 7.65 -6.40 -6.74
C THR A 58 7.39 -7.85 -6.36
N GLY A 59 6.36 -8.48 -6.95
CA GLY A 59 5.85 -9.79 -6.52
C GLY A 59 5.16 -9.77 -5.13
N VAL A 60 4.99 -8.59 -4.54
CA VAL A 60 4.37 -8.41 -3.21
C VAL A 60 2.87 -8.14 -3.38
N PRO A 61 1.99 -8.75 -2.57
CA PRO A 61 0.55 -8.53 -2.67
C PRO A 61 0.17 -7.08 -2.32
N ILE A 62 -0.76 -6.52 -3.10
CA ILE A 62 -1.38 -5.23 -2.78
C ILE A 62 -2.62 -5.50 -1.92
N LEU A 63 -2.56 -5.11 -0.65
CA LEU A 63 -3.60 -5.35 0.35
C LEU A 63 -4.81 -4.44 0.16
N GLY A 64 -4.62 -3.27 -0.45
CA GLY A 64 -5.70 -2.30 -0.58
C GLY A 64 -5.25 -0.95 -1.10
N ALA A 65 -6.23 -0.10 -1.40
CA ALA A 65 -6.01 1.30 -1.72
C ALA A 65 -7.00 2.17 -0.95
N ILE A 66 -6.49 3.06 -0.11
CA ILE A 66 -7.29 3.95 0.73
C ILE A 66 -7.55 5.23 -0.08
N PRO A 67 -8.80 5.65 -0.30
CA PRO A 67 -9.10 6.92 -0.95
C PRO A 67 -8.76 8.10 -0.05
N TYR A 68 -8.83 9.33 -0.58
CA TYR A 68 -8.83 10.52 0.26
C TYR A 68 -10.01 10.47 1.24
N ILE A 69 -9.75 10.82 2.50
CA ILE A 69 -10.73 10.81 3.59
C ILE A 69 -10.75 12.21 4.20
N GLU A 70 -11.91 12.87 4.12
CA GLU A 70 -12.12 14.19 4.75
C GLU A 70 -12.39 14.05 6.25
N ASP A 71 -13.30 13.15 6.63
CA ASP A 71 -13.63 12.87 8.03
C ASP A 71 -12.68 11.82 8.62
N LEU A 72 -11.77 12.26 9.49
CA LEU A 72 -10.81 11.42 10.18
C LEU A 72 -11.33 10.90 11.54
N SER A 73 -12.64 10.93 11.79
CA SER A 73 -13.25 10.27 12.94
C SER A 73 -13.00 8.76 12.93
N ASP A 74 -12.94 8.15 14.12
CA ASP A 74 -12.67 6.71 14.26
C ASP A 74 -13.66 5.85 13.47
N ASP A 75 -14.94 6.23 13.44
CA ASP A 75 -15.99 5.52 12.70
C ASP A 75 -15.77 5.61 11.18
N SER A 76 -15.43 6.78 10.65
CA SER A 76 -15.12 6.98 9.23
C SER A 76 -13.87 6.21 8.81
N LEU A 77 -12.80 6.28 9.60
CA LEU A 77 -11.55 5.54 9.37
C LEU A 77 -11.78 4.04 9.41
N TYR A 78 -12.51 3.54 10.42
CA TYR A 78 -12.85 2.12 10.54
C TYR A 78 -13.62 1.62 9.32
N LYS A 79 -14.70 2.32 8.93
CA LYS A 79 -15.50 1.98 7.76
C LYS A 79 -14.67 1.99 6.49
N THR A 80 -13.82 3.00 6.31
CA THR A 80 -12.98 3.13 5.12
C THR A 80 -11.92 2.05 5.04
N PHE A 81 -11.19 1.78 6.12
CA PHE A 81 -10.14 0.76 6.13
C PHE A 81 -10.72 -0.65 5.96
N LYS A 82 -11.83 -0.95 6.66
CA LYS A 82 -12.51 -2.24 6.53
C LYS A 82 -13.01 -2.51 5.11
N LYS A 83 -13.44 -1.48 4.39
CA LYS A 83 -13.93 -1.58 3.01
C LYS A 83 -12.79 -1.73 1.98
N ASN A 84 -11.65 -1.09 2.23
CA ASN A 84 -10.63 -0.89 1.20
C ASN A 84 -9.33 -1.70 1.41
N ILE A 85 -9.16 -2.35 2.56
CA ILE A 85 -7.96 -3.12 2.92
C ILE A 85 -8.34 -4.56 3.24
N ASP A 86 -7.56 -5.52 2.75
CA ASP A 86 -7.62 -6.92 3.18
C ASP A 86 -7.06 -7.07 4.61
N MET A 87 -7.93 -6.87 5.59
CA MET A 87 -7.59 -6.96 7.02
C MET A 87 -7.18 -8.37 7.45
N LYS A 88 -7.64 -9.42 6.76
CA LYS A 88 -7.31 -10.81 7.13
C LYS A 88 -5.85 -11.11 6.85
N SER A 89 -5.38 -10.73 5.66
CA SER A 89 -3.97 -10.89 5.26
C SER A 89 -3.01 -9.99 6.05
N LEU A 90 -3.52 -8.91 6.65
CA LEU A 90 -2.74 -7.99 7.48
C LEU A 90 -2.43 -8.55 8.88
N ILE A 91 -3.43 -9.19 9.51
CA ILE A 91 -3.37 -9.62 10.93
C ILE A 91 -2.83 -11.06 11.07
N ASN A 92 -3.10 -11.94 10.10
CA ASN A 92 -2.65 -13.33 10.09
C ASN A 92 -1.23 -13.43 9.52
#